data_AF-A0A7J8HP54-F1
#
_entry.id   AF-A0A7J8HP54-F1
#
_cell.length_a   1.000
_cell.length_b   1.000
_cell.length_c   1.000
_cell.angle_alpha   90.00
_cell.angle_beta   90.00
_cell.angle_gamma   90.00
#
_symmetry.space_group_name_H-M   'P 1'
#
loop_
_entity.id
_entity.type
_entity.pdbx_description
1 polymer ?
#
loop_
_entity_poly.entity_id
_entity_poly.type
_entity_poly.pdbx_seq_one_letter_code
_entity_poly.pdbx_strand_id
1 'polypeptide(L)'
;MKNTLEVIGHLTDNIKEKLLEKEAYSFQLSRETEEQKPKLERVTKQCAKLTNEIRLLKDTKDETLEEQDIRLRELKEFHKIIDGMLVDITKENAEIHLILQTYFQQYGLELPTASTKGSRWSSRSPSQTSLLSAK
;
A
#
# COMPACT_ATOMS: atom_id res chain seq x y z
N MET A 1 25.83 20.43 41.04
CA MET A 1 26.13 20.29 39.60
C MET A 1 26.54 18.88 39.16
N LYS A 2 27.05 17.97 40.02
CA LYS A 2 27.37 16.57 39.63
C LYS A 2 26.18 15.82 39.00
N ASN A 3 24.97 16.05 39.52
CA ASN A 3 23.75 15.32 39.12
C ASN A 3 23.29 15.65 37.68
N THR A 4 23.50 16.87 37.19
CA THR A 4 23.08 17.28 35.84
C THR A 4 23.96 16.65 34.75
N LEU A 5 25.27 16.56 34.99
CA LEU A 5 26.21 15.97 34.03
C LEU A 5 25.98 14.46 33.87
N GLU A 6 25.68 13.78 34.98
CA GLU A 6 25.37 12.35 35.00
C GLU A 6 24.07 12.04 34.23
N VAL A 7 23.01 12.84 34.44
CA VAL A 7 21.76 12.73 33.68
C VAL A 7 21.99 12.96 32.17
N ILE A 8 22.80 13.95 31.79
CA ILE A 8 23.15 14.20 30.38
C ILE A 8 23.95 13.04 29.79
N GLY A 9 24.86 12.44 30.56
CA GLY A 9 25.60 11.25 30.17
C GLY A 9 24.67 10.08 29.85
N HIS A 10 23.76 9.75 30.78
CA HIS A 10 22.77 8.68 30.58
C HIS A 10 21.86 8.93 29.38
N LEU A 11 21.40 10.17 29.19
CA LEU A 11 20.57 10.53 28.04
C LEU A 11 21.34 10.39 26.72
N THR A 12 22.61 10.79 26.71
CA THR A 12 23.49 10.63 25.53
C THR A 12 23.67 9.16 25.16
N ASP A 13 23.93 8.30 26.14
CA ASP A 13 24.14 6.88 25.89
C ASP A 13 22.84 6.16 25.49
N ASN A 14 21.70 6.54 26.07
CA ASN A 14 20.38 6.06 25.64
C ASN A 14 20.09 6.45 24.18
N ILE A 15 20.39 7.69 23.78
CA ILE A 15 20.21 8.14 22.40
C ILE A 15 21.10 7.35 21.45
N LYS A 16 22.37 7.09 21.81
CA LYS A 16 23.27 6.27 20.99
C LYS A 16 22.74 4.85 20.82
N GLU A 17 22.27 4.23 21.90
CA GLU A 17 21.69 2.89 21.86
C GLU A 17 20.46 2.84 20.96
N LYS A 18 19.55 3.82 21.11
CA LYS A 18 18.36 3.95 20.24
C LYS A 18 18.73 4.18 18.77
N LEU A 19 19.78 4.95 18.51
CA LEU A 19 20.27 5.18 17.15
C LEU A 19 20.80 3.88 16.52
N LEU A 20 21.61 3.12 17.25
CA LEU A 20 22.11 1.81 16.79
C LEU A 20 20.97 0.81 16.56
N GLU A 21 19.97 0.78 17.44
CA GLU A 21 18.77 -0.05 17.27
C GLU A 21 18.03 0.30 15.97
N LYS A 22 17.85 1.60 15.69
CA LYS A 22 17.19 2.07 14.47
C LYS A 22 18.02 1.80 13.22
N GLU A 23 19.34 1.94 13.27
CA GLU A 23 20.24 1.63 12.17
C GLU A 23 20.21 0.13 11.83
N ALA A 24 20.29 -0.74 12.84
CA ALA A 24 20.18 -2.18 12.68
C ALA A 24 18.83 -2.60 12.09
N TYR A 25 17.74 -1.97 12.55
CA TYR A 25 16.41 -2.20 12.00
C TYR A 25 16.30 -1.74 10.55
N SER A 26 16.84 -0.57 10.19
CA SER A 26 16.89 -0.09 8.82
C SER A 26 17.67 -1.04 7.90
N PHE A 27 18.81 -1.56 8.37
CA PHE A 27 19.60 -2.53 7.61
C PHE A 27 18.82 -3.83 7.37
N GLN A 28 18.13 -4.32 8.40
CA GLN A 28 17.29 -5.51 8.32
C GLN A 28 16.16 -5.34 7.29
N LEU A 29 15.44 -4.21 7.33
CA LEU A 29 14.39 -3.88 6.35
C LEU A 29 14.95 -3.78 4.92
N SER A 30 16.13 -3.18 4.75
CA SER A 30 16.78 -3.10 3.44
C SER A 30 17.10 -4.50 2.90
N ARG A 31 17.65 -5.39 3.74
CA ARG A 31 17.95 -6.76 3.33
C ARG A 31 16.68 -7.52 2.93
N GLU A 32 15.64 -7.45 3.75
CA GLU A 32 14.35 -8.07 3.45
C GLU A 32 13.77 -7.55 2.13
N THR A 33 13.87 -6.24 1.88
CA THR A 33 13.41 -5.63 0.62
C THR A 33 14.17 -6.19 -0.58
N GLU A 34 15.50 -6.28 -0.51
CA GLU A 34 16.32 -6.87 -1.59
C GLU A 34 15.98 -8.36 -1.83
N GLU A 35 15.72 -9.12 -0.77
CA GLU A 35 15.31 -10.53 -0.87
C GLU A 35 13.95 -10.72 -1.55
N GLN A 36 13.04 -9.73 -1.46
CA GLN A 36 11.73 -9.79 -2.11
C GLN A 36 11.76 -9.41 -3.60
N LYS A 37 12.70 -8.57 -4.04
CA LYS A 37 12.81 -8.15 -5.46
C LYS A 37 12.82 -9.29 -6.47
N PRO A 38 13.64 -10.35 -6.35
CA PRO A 38 13.65 -11.43 -7.33
C PRO A 38 12.36 -12.27 -7.30
N LYS A 39 11.67 -12.35 -6.16
CA LYS A 39 10.37 -13.04 -6.05
C LYS A 39 9.30 -12.25 -6.80
N LEU A 40 9.27 -10.94 -6.61
CA LEU A 40 8.38 -10.05 -7.35
C LEU A 40 8.63 -10.15 -8.85
N GLU A 41 9.90 -10.08 -9.28
CA GLU A 41 10.26 -10.21 -10.70
C GLU A 41 9.77 -11.53 -11.31
N ARG A 42 9.94 -12.64 -10.59
CA ARG A 42 9.47 -13.95 -11.03
C ARG A 42 7.96 -13.99 -11.21
N VAL A 43 7.21 -13.50 -10.22
CA VAL A 43 5.74 -13.48 -10.28
C VAL A 43 5.27 -12.58 -11.41
N THR A 44 5.86 -11.39 -11.58
CA THR A 44 5.54 -10.48 -12.69
C THR A 44 5.75 -11.14 -14.05
N LYS A 45 6.88 -11.85 -14.24
CA LYS A 45 7.15 -12.62 -15.48
C LYS A 45 6.12 -13.72 -15.71
N GLN A 46 5.72 -14.44 -14.67
CA GLN A 46 4.69 -15.48 -14.77
C GLN A 46 3.31 -14.90 -15.13
N CYS A 47 2.91 -13.80 -14.48
CA CYS A 47 1.66 -13.10 -14.79
C CYS A 47 1.63 -12.61 -16.24
N ALA A 48 2.73 -12.04 -16.74
CA ALA A 48 2.85 -11.61 -18.13
C ALA A 48 2.71 -12.78 -19.12
N LYS A 49 3.35 -13.93 -18.83
CA LYS A 49 3.24 -15.14 -19.66
C LYS A 49 1.80 -15.63 -19.73
N LEU A 50 1.13 -15.76 -18.58
CA LEU A 50 -0.26 -16.21 -18.51
C LEU A 50 -1.22 -15.24 -19.21
N THR A 51 -1.00 -13.93 -19.06
CA THR A 51 -1.78 -12.90 -19.76
C THR A 51 -1.68 -13.08 -21.28
N ASN A 52 -0.47 -13.29 -21.80
CA ASN A 52 -0.25 -13.54 -23.22
C ASN A 52 -0.88 -14.85 -23.70
N GLU A 53 -0.82 -15.92 -22.91
CA GLU A 53 -1.47 -17.21 -23.22
C GLU A 53 -3.00 -17.05 -23.30
N ILE A 54 -3.61 -16.33 -22.35
CA ILE A 54 -5.05 -16.05 -22.34
C ILE A 54 -5.46 -15.25 -23.59
N ARG A 55 -4.71 -14.20 -23.92
CA ARG A 55 -4.98 -13.39 -25.12
C ARG A 55 -4.82 -14.19 -26.41
N LEU A 56 -3.80 -15.04 -26.51
CA LEU A 56 -3.60 -15.95 -27.63
C LEU A 56 -4.78 -16.93 -27.78
N LEU A 57 -5.26 -17.52 -26.68
CA LEU A 57 -6.43 -18.41 -26.68
C LEU A 57 -7.73 -17.69 -27.05
N LYS A 58 -7.85 -16.39 -26.72
CA LYS A 58 -8.98 -15.54 -27.09
C LYS A 58 -8.84 -14.90 -28.49
N ASP A 59 -7.77 -15.19 -29.23
CA ASP A 59 -7.42 -14.58 -30.52
C ASP A 59 -7.51 -13.04 -30.52
N THR A 60 -7.03 -12.43 -29.44
CA THR A 60 -6.99 -10.97 -29.28
C THR A 60 -5.57 -10.49 -29.03
N LYS A 61 -5.25 -9.31 -29.57
CA LYS A 61 -4.00 -8.60 -29.25
C LYS A 61 -4.22 -7.56 -28.15
N ASP A 62 -5.46 -7.10 -28.02
CA ASP A 62 -5.85 -6.07 -27.08
C ASP A 62 -6.10 -6.65 -25.70
N GLU A 63 -6.07 -5.74 -24.72
CA GLU A 63 -6.42 -6.06 -23.36
C GLU A 63 -7.86 -6.57 -23.24
N THR A 64 -8.04 -7.63 -22.45
CA THR A 64 -9.36 -8.17 -22.15
C THR A 64 -10.11 -7.34 -21.10
N LEU A 65 -11.44 -7.41 -21.08
CA LEU A 65 -12.24 -6.72 -20.07
C LEU A 65 -11.89 -7.18 -18.64
N GLU A 66 -11.50 -8.44 -18.48
CA GLU A 66 -11.07 -8.97 -17.19
C GLU A 66 -9.76 -8.34 -16.71
N GLU A 67 -8.80 -8.09 -17.62
CA GLU A 67 -7.56 -7.37 -17.29
C GLU A 67 -7.84 -5.90 -16.93
N GLN A 68 -8.75 -5.24 -17.65
CA GLN A 68 -9.18 -3.87 -17.33
C GLN A 68 -9.83 -3.78 -15.95
N ASP A 69 -10.70 -4.74 -15.61
CA ASP A 69 -11.34 -4.81 -14.30
C ASP A 69 -10.32 -5.05 -13.17
N ILE A 70 -9.33 -5.93 -13.39
CA ILE A 70 -8.24 -6.14 -12.43
C ILE A 70 -7.47 -4.83 -12.21
N ARG A 71 -7.06 -4.15 -13.27
CA ARG A 71 -6.34 -2.87 -13.17
C ARG A 71 -7.15 -1.80 -12.44
N LEU A 72 -8.45 -1.71 -12.73
CA LEU A 72 -9.32 -0.76 -12.04
C LEU A 72 -9.45 -1.07 -10.55
N ARG A 73 -9.53 -2.36 -10.17
CA ARG A 73 -9.57 -2.77 -8.76
C ARG A 73 -8.25 -2.47 -8.04
N GLU A 74 -7.12 -2.73 -8.68
CA GLU A 74 -5.80 -2.40 -8.14
C GLU A 74 -5.62 -0.90 -7.93
N LEU A 75 -6.02 -0.08 -8.92
CA LEU A 75 -5.96 1.38 -8.82
C LEU A 75 -6.83 1.91 -7.68
N LYS A 76 -8.04 1.38 -7.51
CA LYS A 76 -8.94 1.76 -6.42
C LYS A 76 -8.35 1.43 -5.05
N GLU A 77 -7.76 0.25 -4.89
CA GLU A 77 -7.16 -0.13 -3.63
C GLU A 77 -5.91 0.69 -3.33
N PHE A 78 -5.08 0.97 -4.35
CA PHE A 78 -3.93 1.86 -4.21
C PHE A 78 -4.35 3.27 -3.77
N HIS A 79 -5.39 3.82 -4.39
CA HIS A 79 -5.94 5.12 -3.99
C HIS A 79 -6.43 5.12 -2.54
N LYS A 80 -7.12 4.06 -2.12
CA LYS A 80 -7.58 3.88 -0.73
C LYS A 80 -6.43 3.81 0.27
N ILE A 81 -5.29 3.22 -0.09
CA ILE A 81 -4.09 3.22 0.75
C ILE A 81 -3.55 4.65 0.89
N ILE A 82 -3.42 5.40 -0.21
CA ILE A 82 -2.97 6.81 -0.17
C ILE A 82 -3.91 7.66 0.67
N ASP A 83 -5.22 7.55 0.47
CA ASP A 83 -6.22 8.28 1.24
C ASP A 83 -6.09 7.98 2.74
N GLY A 84 -5.87 6.71 3.10
CA GLY A 84 -5.61 6.30 4.47
C GLY A 84 -4.38 6.99 5.05
N MET A 85 -3.26 6.99 4.32
CA MET A 85 -2.03 7.67 4.75
C MET A 85 -2.23 9.18 4.93
N LEU A 86 -2.94 9.83 4.01
CA LEU A 86 -3.25 11.26 4.09
C LEU A 86 -4.13 11.56 5.32
N VAL A 87 -5.14 10.74 5.56
CA VAL A 87 -6.01 10.86 6.73
C VAL A 87 -5.22 10.70 8.03
N ASP A 88 -4.30 9.74 8.12
CA ASP A 88 -3.55 9.49 9.34
C ASP A 88 -2.54 10.62 9.63
N ILE A 89 -1.81 11.09 8.61
CA ILE A 89 -0.88 12.23 8.78
C ILE A 89 -1.60 13.51 9.18
N THR A 90 -2.79 13.76 8.63
CA THR A 90 -3.56 14.99 8.92
C THR A 90 -4.26 14.96 10.28
N LYS A 91 -4.55 13.79 10.85
CA LYS A 91 -4.99 13.66 12.25
C LYS A 91 -3.88 14.01 13.24
N GLU A 92 -2.66 13.59 12.94
CA GLU A 92 -1.52 13.78 13.83
C GLU A 92 -0.93 15.19 13.73
N ASN A 93 -1.07 15.86 12.59
CA ASN A 93 -0.38 17.12 12.29
C ASN A 93 -1.32 18.18 11.69
N ALA A 94 -1.78 19.12 12.51
CA ALA A 94 -2.70 20.18 12.10
C ALA A 94 -2.12 21.14 11.03
N GLU A 95 -0.81 21.40 11.08
CA GLU A 95 -0.13 22.24 10.07
C GLU A 95 -0.13 21.59 8.69
N ILE A 96 0.19 20.28 8.63
CA ILE A 96 0.17 19.51 7.39
C ILE A 96 -1.26 19.44 6.83
N HIS A 97 -2.27 19.31 7.69
CA HIS A 97 -3.67 19.35 7.28
C HIS A 97 -4.02 20.65 6.55
N LEU A 98 -3.67 21.82 7.11
CA LEU A 98 -3.96 23.11 6.48
C LEU A 98 -3.26 23.26 5.12
N ILE A 99 -2.00 22.82 5.04
CA ILE A 99 -1.21 22.86 3.79
C ILE A 99 -1.86 21.98 2.73
N LEU A 100 -2.16 20.72 3.05
CA LEU A 100 -2.79 19.79 2.11
C LEU A 100 -4.19 20.26 1.68
N GLN A 101 -5.00 20.76 2.61
CA GLN A 101 -6.31 21.32 2.31
C GLN A 101 -6.22 22.47 1.31
N THR A 102 -5.27 23.38 1.50
CA THR A 102 -5.05 24.51 0.59
C THR A 102 -4.65 24.02 -0.81
N TYR A 103 -3.73 23.06 -0.90
CA TYR A 103 -3.32 22.50 -2.19
C TYR A 103 -4.47 21.80 -2.91
N PHE A 104 -5.25 20.97 -2.22
CA PHE A 104 -6.39 20.29 -2.82
C PHE A 104 -7.42 21.31 -3.36
N GLN A 105 -7.73 22.34 -2.58
CA GLN A 105 -8.67 23.40 -2.99
C GLN A 105 -8.18 24.18 -4.22
N GLN A 106 -6.87 24.44 -4.36
CA GLN A 106 -6.31 25.11 -5.54
C GLN A 106 -6.58 24.35 -6.84
N TYR A 107 -6.65 23.02 -6.77
CA TYR A 107 -6.97 22.16 -7.90
C TYR A 107 -8.46 21.78 -7.99
N GLY A 108 -9.32 22.39 -7.16
CA GLY A 108 -10.75 22.07 -7.12
C GLY A 108 -11.06 20.68 -6.57
N LEU A 109 -10.15 20.13 -5.75
CA LEU A 109 -10.28 18.82 -5.12
C LEU A 109 -10.61 18.96 -3.64
N GLU A 110 -11.27 17.94 -3.10
CA GLU A 110 -11.51 17.81 -1.67
C GLU A 110 -10.45 16.91 -1.04
N LEU A 111 -9.93 17.30 0.12
CA LEU A 111 -8.98 16.48 0.86
C LEU A 111 -9.66 15.19 1.33
N PRO A 112 -9.04 14.01 1.16
CA PRO A 112 -9.63 12.75 1.59
C PRO A 112 -9.94 12.82 3.09
N THR A 113 -11.22 12.63 3.41
CA THR A 113 -11.68 12.49 4.79
C THR A 113 -11.79 11.00 5.10
N ALA A 114 -11.65 10.63 6.38
CA ALA A 114 -11.83 9.25 6.80
C ALA A 114 -13.19 8.75 6.29
N SER A 115 -13.17 7.92 5.25
CA SER A 115 -14.39 7.39 4.65
C SER A 115 -15.16 6.70 5.76
N THR A 116 -16.35 7.21 6.10
CA THR A 116 -17.32 6.49 6.91
C THR A 116 -17.57 5.20 6.17
N LYS A 117 -16.95 4.10 6.62
CA LYS A 117 -17.00 2.72 6.08
C LYS A 117 -18.18 2.57 5.12
N GLY A 118 -17.97 2.97 3.88
CA GLY A 118 -19.04 3.12 2.92
C GLY A 118 -19.47 1.72 2.53
N SER A 119 -20.63 1.32 3.03
CA SER A 119 -21.31 0.06 2.74
C SER A 119 -21.47 -0.15 1.23
N ARG A 120 -20.44 -0.70 0.59
CA ARG A 120 -20.52 -1.37 -0.70
C ARG A 120 -19.72 -2.65 -0.59
N TRP A 121 -20.22 -3.52 0.28
CA TRP A 121 -20.15 -4.95 0.03
C TRP A 121 -20.69 -5.11 -1.39
N SER A 122 -19.82 -5.43 -2.36
CA SER A 122 -20.33 -5.89 -3.64
C SER A 122 -21.14 -7.13 -3.31
N SER A 123 -22.45 -7.07 -3.50
CA SER A 123 -23.31 -8.22 -3.46
C SER A 123 -22.94 -9.10 -4.65
N ARG A 124 -21.83 -9.83 -4.55
CA ARG A 124 -21.63 -11.03 -5.35
C ARG A 124 -22.67 -12.01 -4.84
N SER A 125 -23.79 -12.11 -5.55
CA SER A 125 -24.66 -13.28 -5.45
C SER A 125 -23.76 -14.51 -5.59
N PRO A 126 -23.85 -15.50 -4.69
CA PRO A 126 -23.10 -16.73 -4.85
C PRO A 126 -23.59 -17.38 -6.14
N SER A 127 -22.70 -17.51 -7.12
CA SER A 127 -22.97 -18.31 -8.32
C SER A 127 -23.08 -19.76 -7.89
N GLN A 128 -24.29 -20.18 -7.52
CA GLN A 128 -24.67 -21.57 -7.54
C GLN A 128 -24.72 -22.01 -9.00
N THR A 129 -23.68 -22.69 -9.47
CA THR A 129 -23.82 -23.62 -10.60
C THR A 129 -23.08 -24.90 -10.26
N SER A 130 -23.90 -25.85 -9.84
CA SER A 130 -23.67 -27.29 -9.77
C SER A 130 -22.89 -27.85 -10.95
N LEU A 131 -21.83 -28.61 -10.67
CA LEU A 131 -21.43 -29.73 -11.51
C LEU A 131 -21.24 -30.95 -10.61
N LEU A 132 -22.37 -31.61 -10.34
CA LEU A 132 -22.38 -33.02 -9.97
C LEU A 132 -22.35 -33.84 -11.27
N SER A 133 -21.30 -34.65 -11.38
CA SER A 133 -21.24 -35.98 -12.01
C SER A 133 -21.48 -36.11 -13.52
N ALA A 134 -20.43 -36.57 -14.22
CA ALA A 134 -20.56 -37.76 -15.06
C ALA A 134 -19.36 -38.66 -14.79
N LYS A 135 -19.67 -39.94 -14.57
CA LYS A 135 -18.77 -41.04 -14.26
C LYS A 135 -18.53 -41.83 -15.53
#